data_AF-F9PFN8-F1
#
_entry.id   AF-F9PFN8-F1
#
_cell.length_a   1.000
_cell.length_b   1.000
_cell.length_c   1.000
_cell.angle_alpha   90.00
_cell.angle_beta   90.00
_cell.angle_gamma   90.00
#
_symmetry.space_group_name_H-M   'P 1'
#
loop_
_entity.id
_entity.type
_entity.pdbx_description
1 polymer ?
#
loop_
_entity_poly.entity_id
_entity_poly.type
_entity_poly.pdbx_seq_one_letter_code
_entity_poly.pdbx_strand_id
1 'polypeptide(L)'
;MFFLGRRRVFIGECNGQAVYYDQKTGEALAAPKSKLLNTEKAGETNSFIPELVILLLAGGPAISGFFSLKFIGVYNWFSLACILLFWLMQFSLLVAILERALYKNVRKAQPTTEKVFFFAASHNLFVKNQFDPRQLSALPYRFARFVVNIVSIYYFLYFLILPLKFGQPIGDEGYGLWFAGLLFFSVFLLYNQNNPVRFVKIMRLYSQGKVRFKEEVEH
;
A
#
# COMPACT_ATOMS: atom_id res chain seq x y z
N MET A 1 -1.17 -12.16 -12.21
CA MET A 1 -2.64 -11.98 -12.36
C MET A 1 -2.94 -10.55 -11.96
N PHE A 2 -3.64 -9.83 -12.84
CA PHE A 2 -3.56 -8.38 -13.01
C PHE A 2 -3.88 -7.54 -11.77
N PHE A 3 -3.01 -6.55 -11.54
CA PHE A 3 -2.96 -5.65 -10.38
C PHE A 3 -4.12 -4.66 -10.27
N LEU A 4 -4.86 -4.44 -11.35
CA LEU A 4 -5.89 -3.40 -11.47
C LEU A 4 -7.30 -4.02 -11.40
N GLY A 5 -8.18 -3.43 -10.59
CA GLY A 5 -9.61 -3.78 -10.58
C GLY A 5 -9.98 -5.03 -9.75
N ARG A 6 -9.20 -5.38 -8.73
CA ARG A 6 -9.53 -6.51 -7.85
C ARG A 6 -10.79 -6.22 -7.04
N ARG A 7 -11.67 -7.22 -6.95
CA ARG A 7 -13.01 -7.13 -6.32
C ARG A 7 -13.00 -7.29 -4.80
N ARG A 8 -12.03 -8.03 -4.26
CA ARG A 8 -11.91 -8.33 -2.83
C ARG A 8 -11.06 -7.26 -2.15
N VAL A 9 -11.65 -6.56 -1.20
CA VAL A 9 -11.01 -5.50 -0.41
C VAL A 9 -10.61 -6.07 0.93
N PHE A 10 -9.38 -5.84 1.37
CA PHE A 10 -8.91 -6.29 2.68
C PHE A 10 -9.53 -5.42 3.79
N ILE A 11 -9.99 -6.06 4.85
CA ILE A 11 -10.70 -5.41 5.97
C ILE A 11 -9.88 -5.44 7.26
N GLY A 12 -9.07 -6.48 7.48
CA GLY A 12 -8.26 -6.58 8.69
C GLY A 12 -7.87 -8.01 9.02
N GLU A 13 -7.30 -8.19 10.20
CA GLU A 13 -6.90 -9.49 10.74
C GLU A 13 -7.78 -9.89 11.92
N CYS A 14 -8.10 -11.17 12.02
CA CYS A 14 -8.79 -11.75 13.16
C CYS A 14 -8.32 -13.20 13.36
N ASN A 15 -7.84 -13.56 14.55
CA ASN A 15 -7.48 -14.93 14.95
C ASN A 15 -6.62 -15.69 13.91
N GLY A 16 -5.59 -15.03 13.37
CA GLY A 16 -4.72 -15.63 12.36
C GLY A 16 -5.32 -15.73 10.94
N GLN A 17 -6.45 -15.08 10.69
CA GLN A 17 -7.10 -14.99 9.39
C GLN A 17 -7.08 -13.56 8.86
N ALA A 18 -6.91 -13.42 7.56
CA ALA A 18 -7.10 -12.18 6.83
C ALA A 18 -8.56 -12.12 6.36
N VAL A 19 -9.26 -11.05 6.72
CA VAL A 19 -10.66 -10.82 6.37
C VAL A 19 -10.76 -9.87 5.18
N TYR A 20 -11.66 -10.18 4.27
CA TYR A 20 -11.93 -9.46 3.04
C TYR A 20 -13.43 -9.23 2.85
N TYR A 21 -13.76 -8.26 2.02
CA TYR A 21 -15.10 -8.01 1.52
C TYR A 21 -15.11 -8.14 -0.01
N ASP A 22 -15.99 -8.97 -0.56
CA ASP A 22 -16.17 -9.08 -2.01
C ASP A 22 -17.19 -8.05 -2.49
N GLN A 23 -16.74 -7.09 -3.29
CA GLN A 23 -17.63 -6.03 -3.79
C GLN A 23 -18.67 -6.51 -4.79
N LYS A 24 -18.50 -7.69 -5.40
CA LYS A 24 -19.48 -8.22 -6.37
C LYS A 24 -20.61 -8.96 -5.69
N THR A 25 -20.30 -9.84 -4.74
CA THR A 25 -21.30 -10.65 -4.03
C THR A 25 -21.83 -9.96 -2.77
N GLY A 26 -21.09 -8.98 -2.24
CA GLY A 26 -21.41 -8.32 -0.97
C GLY A 26 -21.06 -9.16 0.26
N GLU A 27 -20.29 -10.23 0.08
CA GLU A 27 -19.98 -11.21 1.12
C GLU A 27 -18.69 -10.85 1.86
N ALA A 28 -18.70 -11.09 3.18
CA ALA A 28 -17.50 -11.12 3.98
C ALA A 28 -16.81 -12.49 3.83
N LEU A 29 -15.50 -12.47 3.54
CA LEU A 29 -14.69 -13.67 3.32
C LEU A 29 -13.47 -13.67 4.24
N ALA A 30 -13.07 -14.82 4.76
CA ALA A 30 -11.84 -14.99 5.53
C ALA A 30 -10.91 -15.97 4.82
N ALA A 31 -9.61 -15.69 4.83
CA ALA A 31 -8.57 -16.59 4.33
C ALA A 31 -7.43 -16.71 5.35
N PRO A 32 -6.63 -17.79 5.31
CA PRO A 32 -5.46 -17.92 6.17
C PRO A 32 -4.49 -16.75 5.95
N LYS A 33 -4.00 -16.11 7.03
CA LYS A 33 -3.05 -14.98 6.90
C LYS A 33 -1.74 -15.42 6.25
N SER A 34 -1.07 -14.51 5.56
CA SER A 34 0.28 -14.77 5.05
C SER A 34 1.29 -14.59 6.19
N LYS A 35 2.47 -15.22 6.08
CA LYS A 35 3.55 -15.02 7.05
C LYS A 35 4.00 -13.55 7.16
N LEU A 36 3.82 -12.76 6.11
CA LEU A 36 4.20 -11.35 6.06
C LEU A 36 3.16 -10.44 6.73
N LEU A 37 1.91 -10.90 6.81
CA LEU A 37 0.78 -10.17 7.35
C LEU A 37 0.53 -10.57 8.80
N ASN A 38 1.55 -10.49 9.65
CA ASN A 38 1.44 -10.87 11.06
C ASN A 38 1.60 -9.64 11.94
N THR A 39 0.53 -8.85 12.08
CA THR A 39 0.57 -7.61 12.88
C THR A 39 0.66 -7.88 14.37
N GLU A 40 0.13 -9.01 14.85
CA GLU A 40 0.21 -9.44 16.25
C GLU A 40 1.65 -9.70 16.71
N LYS A 41 2.53 -10.20 15.83
CA LYS A 41 3.97 -10.39 16.11
C LYS A 41 4.85 -9.27 15.56
N ALA A 42 4.30 -8.23 14.95
CA ALA A 42 5.11 -7.16 14.36
C ALA A 42 5.86 -6.33 15.42
N GLY A 43 5.37 -6.32 16.67
CA GLY A 43 6.07 -5.73 17.81
C GLY A 43 7.27 -6.56 18.29
N GLU A 44 7.26 -7.87 18.10
CA GLU A 44 8.39 -8.77 18.36
C GLU A 44 9.22 -8.91 17.07
N THR A 45 10.01 -7.89 16.76
CA THR A 45 11.11 -7.89 15.76
C THR A 45 10.95 -8.94 14.63
N ASN A 46 10.00 -8.71 13.73
CA ASN A 46 9.96 -9.43 12.47
C ASN A 46 11.15 -8.92 11.63
N SER A 47 12.32 -9.57 11.72
CA SER A 47 13.61 -9.12 11.13
C SER A 47 13.51 -8.68 9.66
N PHE A 48 12.53 -9.24 8.95
CA PHE A 48 12.26 -8.95 7.56
C PHE A 48 11.73 -7.53 7.29
N ILE A 49 10.95 -6.92 8.19
CA ILE A 49 10.39 -5.56 7.97
C ILE A 49 11.49 -4.49 8.08
N PRO A 50 12.34 -4.48 9.14
CA PRO A 50 13.50 -3.60 9.20
C PRO A 50 14.47 -3.80 8.03
N GLU A 51 14.76 -5.04 7.63
CA GLU A 51 15.62 -5.32 6.46
C GLU A 51 15.06 -4.76 5.15
N LEU A 52 13.74 -4.84 4.94
CA LEU A 52 13.08 -4.24 3.77
C LEU A 52 13.11 -2.70 3.82
N VAL A 53 12.94 -2.11 5.01
CA VAL A 53 13.05 -0.66 5.21
C VAL A 53 14.48 -0.21 4.94
N ILE A 54 15.49 -0.95 5.42
CA ILE A 54 16.90 -0.71 5.14
C ILE A 54 17.17 -0.88 3.64
N LEU A 55 16.66 -1.90 2.97
CA LEU A 55 16.80 -2.06 1.51
C LEU A 55 16.16 -0.90 0.74
N LEU A 56 15.01 -0.39 1.20
CA LEU A 56 14.31 0.74 0.59
C LEU A 56 15.03 2.08 0.81
N LEU A 57 15.58 2.29 2.02
CA LEU A 57 16.29 3.51 2.44
C LEU A 57 17.74 3.52 1.94
N ALA A 58 18.47 2.42 2.08
CA ALA A 58 19.84 2.23 1.61
C ALA A 58 19.88 1.93 0.11
N GLY A 59 18.80 1.48 -0.52
CA GLY A 59 18.76 1.24 -1.96
C GLY A 59 19.09 2.48 -2.77
N GLY A 60 18.65 3.67 -2.38
CA GLY A 60 19.02 4.92 -3.09
C GLY A 60 20.51 5.26 -2.93
N PRO A 61 21.02 5.42 -1.69
CA PRO A 61 22.41 5.79 -1.38
C PRO A 61 23.46 4.72 -1.70
N ALA A 62 23.13 3.43 -1.54
CA ALA A 62 24.06 2.33 -1.84
C ALA A 62 24.13 2.07 -3.35
N ILE A 63 23.03 2.23 -4.08
CA ILE A 63 23.06 2.24 -5.55
C ILE A 63 23.78 3.50 -6.03
N SER A 64 23.50 4.68 -5.48
CA SER A 64 24.22 5.90 -5.86
C SER A 64 25.71 5.82 -5.53
N GLY A 65 26.10 5.20 -4.41
CA GLY A 65 27.50 4.95 -4.05
C GLY A 65 28.18 3.92 -4.96
N PHE A 66 27.47 2.86 -5.36
CA PHE A 66 27.96 1.87 -6.33
C PHE A 66 28.11 2.47 -7.74
N PHE A 67 27.23 3.40 -8.13
CA PHE A 67 27.28 4.11 -9.42
C PHE A 67 28.18 5.38 -9.42
N SER A 68 28.46 5.94 -8.25
CA SER A 68 29.41 7.06 -8.03
C SER A 68 30.82 6.69 -8.50
N LEU A 69 31.14 5.40 -8.56
CA LEU A 69 32.48 4.97 -8.92
C LEU A 69 32.83 5.21 -10.39
N LYS A 70 31.88 5.48 -11.30
CA LYS A 70 32.26 5.82 -12.69
C LYS A 70 31.43 6.87 -13.46
N PHE A 71 30.13 7.15 -13.22
CA PHE A 71 29.37 7.95 -14.23
C PHE A 71 28.20 8.85 -13.74
N ILE A 72 27.87 8.93 -12.44
CA ILE A 72 26.65 9.61 -11.94
C ILE A 72 26.98 10.68 -10.91
N GLY A 73 27.67 11.74 -11.34
CA GLY A 73 27.83 12.97 -10.55
C GLY A 73 27.04 14.14 -11.12
N VAL A 74 26.50 14.00 -12.34
CA VAL A 74 25.96 15.08 -13.17
C VAL A 74 24.67 14.63 -13.85
N TYR A 75 23.72 15.54 -14.06
CA TYR A 75 22.52 15.23 -14.83
C TYR A 75 22.86 14.96 -16.30
N ASN A 76 22.50 13.78 -16.79
CA ASN A 76 22.54 13.37 -18.19
C ASN A 76 21.43 12.34 -18.47
N TRP A 77 21.26 11.93 -19.73
CA TRP A 77 20.25 10.94 -20.08
C TRP A 77 20.40 9.61 -19.33
N PHE A 78 21.62 9.19 -19.04
CA PHE A 78 21.90 7.97 -18.31
C PHE A 78 21.46 8.07 -16.84
N SER A 79 21.77 9.17 -16.16
CA SER A 79 21.37 9.40 -14.76
C SER A 79 19.85 9.46 -14.63
N LEU A 80 19.16 10.12 -15.58
CA LEU A 80 17.69 10.14 -15.61
C LEU A 80 17.10 8.75 -15.82
N ALA A 81 17.67 7.94 -16.72
CA ALA A 81 17.26 6.56 -16.91
C ALA A 81 17.44 5.73 -15.62
N CYS A 82 18.56 5.90 -14.91
CA CYS A 82 18.80 5.23 -13.63
C CYS A 82 17.77 5.64 -12.56
N ILE A 83 17.46 6.93 -12.44
CA ILE A 83 16.43 7.43 -11.51
C ILE A 83 15.06 6.82 -11.83
N LEU A 84 14.67 6.83 -13.11
CA LEU A 84 13.39 6.26 -13.55
C LEU A 84 13.32 4.75 -13.30
N LEU A 85 14.39 4.01 -13.61
CA LEU A 85 14.48 2.57 -13.33
C LEU A 85 14.38 2.28 -11.84
N PHE A 86 15.00 3.11 -11.00
CA PHE A 86 14.92 2.97 -9.56
C PHE A 86 13.49 3.22 -9.05
N TRP A 87 12.79 4.22 -9.57
CA TRP A 87 11.36 4.44 -9.27
C TRP A 87 10.50 3.23 -9.65
N LEU A 88 10.70 2.68 -10.86
CA LEU A 88 9.98 1.49 -11.33
C LEU A 88 10.29 0.26 -10.48
N MET A 89 11.55 0.08 -10.05
CA MET A 89 11.97 -0.99 -9.16
C MET A 89 11.31 -0.85 -7.79
N GLN A 90 11.37 0.33 -7.15
CA GLN A 90 10.72 0.61 -5.87
C GLN A 90 9.21 0.32 -5.94
N PHE A 91 8.55 0.87 -6.97
CA PHE A 91 7.14 0.65 -7.22
C PHE A 91 6.81 -0.85 -7.31
N SER A 92 7.53 -1.58 -8.15
CA SER A 92 7.28 -3.01 -8.39
C SER A 92 7.53 -3.85 -7.14
N LEU A 93 8.58 -3.56 -6.38
CA LEU A 93 8.93 -4.25 -5.15
C LEU A 93 7.86 -4.06 -4.08
N LEU A 94 7.42 -2.82 -3.85
CA LEU A 94 6.36 -2.51 -2.88
C LEU A 94 5.02 -3.14 -3.26
N VAL A 95 4.68 -3.10 -4.54
CA VAL A 95 3.49 -3.77 -5.08
C VAL A 95 3.56 -5.29 -4.88
N ALA A 96 4.72 -5.91 -5.12
CA ALA A 96 4.91 -7.34 -4.91
C ALA A 96 4.82 -7.74 -3.42
N ILE A 97 5.37 -6.93 -2.52
CA ILE A 97 5.26 -7.13 -1.07
C ILE A 97 3.81 -7.02 -0.63
N LEU A 98 3.11 -5.96 -1.05
CA LEU A 98 1.68 -5.76 -0.76
C LEU A 98 0.85 -6.97 -1.18
N GLU A 99 1.10 -7.48 -2.40
CA GLU A 99 0.42 -8.64 -2.95
C GLU A 99 0.69 -9.92 -2.13
N ARG A 100 1.96 -10.17 -1.81
CA ARG A 100 2.36 -11.34 -1.02
C ARG A 100 1.89 -11.26 0.43
N ALA A 101 1.82 -10.06 1.00
CA ALA A 101 1.35 -9.84 2.35
C ALA A 101 -0.17 -10.00 2.42
N LEU A 102 -0.92 -9.19 1.68
CA LEU A 102 -2.37 -9.08 1.82
C LEU A 102 -3.15 -10.09 1.00
N TYR A 103 -2.60 -10.68 -0.06
CA TYR A 103 -3.44 -11.38 -1.03
C TYR A 103 -2.95 -12.76 -1.45
N LYS A 104 -1.82 -13.24 -0.94
CA LYS A 104 -1.26 -14.55 -1.25
C LYS A 104 -2.29 -15.69 -1.14
N ASN A 105 -3.14 -15.65 -0.12
CA ASN A 105 -4.13 -16.70 0.16
C ASN A 105 -5.57 -16.29 -0.20
N VAL A 106 -5.79 -15.14 -0.85
CA VAL A 106 -7.14 -14.61 -1.10
C VAL A 106 -8.02 -15.56 -1.92
N ARG A 107 -7.42 -16.42 -2.75
CA ARG A 107 -8.16 -17.43 -3.54
C ARG A 107 -8.79 -18.52 -2.69
N LYS A 108 -8.25 -18.79 -1.50
CA LYS A 108 -8.78 -19.75 -0.52
C LYS A 108 -9.82 -19.14 0.43
N ALA A 109 -10.26 -17.90 0.15
CA ALA A 109 -11.17 -17.20 1.04
C ALA A 109 -12.57 -17.85 1.04
N GLN A 110 -13.11 -18.09 2.23
CA GLN A 110 -14.42 -18.68 2.46
C GLN A 110 -15.33 -17.68 3.19
N PRO A 111 -16.67 -17.78 3.06
CA PRO A 111 -17.60 -16.93 3.81
C PRO A 111 -17.34 -16.96 5.32
N THR A 112 -17.37 -15.79 5.95
CA THR A 112 -17.09 -15.62 7.39
C THR A 112 -18.30 -15.10 8.16
N THR A 113 -18.24 -15.19 9.49
CA THR A 113 -19.30 -14.72 10.40
C THR A 113 -19.16 -13.22 10.67
N GLU A 114 -20.25 -12.61 11.13
CA GLU A 114 -20.27 -11.17 11.45
C GLU A 114 -19.28 -10.82 12.56
N LYS A 115 -19.17 -11.66 13.60
CA LYS A 115 -18.25 -11.44 14.74
C LYS A 115 -16.79 -11.31 14.27
N VAL A 116 -16.35 -12.19 13.37
CA VAL A 116 -14.99 -12.18 12.80
C VAL A 116 -14.76 -10.93 11.95
N PHE A 117 -15.76 -10.54 11.16
CA PHE A 117 -15.69 -9.33 10.34
C PHE A 117 -15.62 -8.05 11.19
N PHE A 118 -16.47 -7.94 12.21
CA PHE A 118 -16.50 -6.80 13.13
C PHE A 118 -15.17 -6.67 13.88
N PHE A 119 -14.63 -7.79 14.37
CA PHE A 119 -13.33 -7.79 15.05
C PHE A 119 -12.22 -7.30 14.12
N ALA A 120 -12.15 -7.83 12.90
CA ALA A 120 -11.14 -7.41 11.92
C ALA A 120 -11.27 -5.93 11.52
N ALA A 121 -12.50 -5.43 11.38
CA ALA A 121 -12.76 -4.04 11.02
C ALA A 121 -12.41 -3.06 12.16
N SER A 122 -12.76 -3.42 13.40
CA SER A 122 -12.50 -2.59 14.60
C SER A 122 -11.02 -2.53 14.97
N HIS A 123 -10.29 -3.62 14.76
CA HIS A 123 -8.85 -3.69 15.00
C HIS A 123 -8.00 -3.27 13.78
N ASN A 124 -8.63 -2.74 12.73
CA ASN A 124 -7.90 -2.19 11.59
C ASN A 124 -7.15 -0.92 12.00
N LEU A 125 -5.90 -0.79 11.51
CA LEU A 125 -5.05 0.39 11.64
C LEU A 125 -5.75 1.70 11.24
N PHE A 126 -6.71 1.67 10.32
CA PHE A 126 -7.47 2.85 9.91
C PHE A 126 -8.40 3.41 11.00
N VAL A 127 -8.81 2.62 11.98
CA VAL A 127 -9.87 2.99 12.94
C VAL A 127 -9.40 3.05 14.39
N LYS A 128 -8.22 2.49 14.70
CA LYS A 128 -7.44 2.64 15.95
C LYS A 128 -8.29 3.02 17.18
N ASN A 129 -8.92 2.02 17.78
CA ASN A 129 -9.68 2.06 19.05
C ASN A 129 -10.99 2.86 19.07
N GLN A 130 -11.36 3.60 18.01
CA GLN A 130 -12.63 4.36 17.93
C GLN A 130 -13.51 3.86 16.76
N PHE A 131 -13.95 2.61 16.84
CA PHE A 131 -14.75 2.01 15.79
C PHE A 131 -16.23 2.38 15.89
N ASP A 132 -16.62 3.44 15.17
CA ASP A 132 -18.02 3.68 14.80
C ASP A 132 -18.16 3.72 13.26
N PRO A 133 -18.76 2.68 12.66
CA PRO A 133 -19.03 2.61 11.22
C PRO A 133 -19.80 3.80 10.65
N ARG A 134 -20.63 4.46 11.47
CA ARG A 134 -21.49 5.59 11.06
C ARG A 134 -20.73 6.91 11.05
N GLN A 135 -19.80 7.08 11.99
CA GLN A 135 -18.98 8.29 12.10
C GLN A 135 -17.79 8.28 11.14
N LEU A 136 -17.48 7.13 10.54
CA LEU A 136 -16.39 7.03 9.58
C LEU A 136 -16.63 7.91 8.34
N SER A 137 -15.77 8.93 8.18
CA SER A 137 -15.82 9.87 7.07
C SER A 137 -14.77 9.56 6.01
N ALA A 138 -15.19 9.55 4.75
CA ALA A 138 -14.30 9.37 3.61
C ALA A 138 -13.57 10.68 3.23
N LEU A 139 -14.00 11.81 3.78
CA LEU A 139 -13.49 13.14 3.45
C LEU A 139 -11.98 13.27 3.69
N PRO A 140 -11.41 12.97 4.88
CA PRO A 140 -9.97 13.09 5.11
C PRO A 140 -9.15 12.25 4.13
N TYR A 141 -9.62 11.03 3.81
CA TYR A 141 -8.95 10.15 2.84
C TYR A 141 -9.05 10.67 1.39
N ARG A 142 -10.12 11.38 1.04
CA ARG A 142 -10.24 12.07 -0.26
C ARG A 142 -9.27 13.25 -0.34
N PHE A 143 -9.16 14.05 0.72
CA PHE A 143 -8.18 15.15 0.79
C PHE A 143 -6.74 14.63 0.72
N ALA A 144 -6.40 13.61 1.53
CA ALA A 144 -5.09 12.96 1.47
C ALA A 144 -4.77 12.44 0.07
N ARG A 145 -5.77 11.88 -0.62
CA ARG A 145 -5.61 11.48 -2.03
C ARG A 145 -5.27 12.68 -2.92
N PHE A 146 -5.97 13.80 -2.82
CA PHE A 146 -5.64 14.98 -3.64
C PHE A 146 -4.23 15.49 -3.37
N VAL A 147 -3.84 15.61 -2.10
CA VAL A 147 -2.49 16.06 -1.71
C VAL A 147 -1.42 15.15 -2.29
N VAL A 148 -1.54 13.83 -2.11
CA VAL A 148 -0.55 12.87 -2.63
C VAL A 148 -0.44 12.96 -4.15
N ASN A 149 -1.56 13.09 -4.89
CA ASN A 149 -1.50 13.26 -6.34
C ASN A 149 -0.80 14.57 -6.75
N ILE A 150 -1.09 15.69 -6.09
CA ILE A 150 -0.46 16.98 -6.40
C ILE A 150 1.06 16.86 -6.23
N VAL A 151 1.52 16.28 -5.13
CA VAL A 151 2.94 16.07 -4.86
C VAL A 151 3.56 15.11 -5.89
N SER A 152 2.88 14.01 -6.24
CA SER A 152 3.34 13.09 -7.30
C SER A 152 3.47 13.77 -8.66
N ILE A 153 2.48 14.58 -9.05
CA ILE A 153 2.50 15.33 -10.32
C ILE A 153 3.66 16.33 -10.30
N TYR A 154 3.86 17.05 -9.20
CA TYR A 154 4.98 17.97 -9.04
C TYR A 154 6.33 17.28 -9.29
N TYR A 155 6.60 16.14 -8.63
CA TYR A 155 7.86 15.42 -8.82
C TYR A 155 8.00 14.83 -10.22
N PHE A 156 6.90 14.39 -10.84
CA PHE A 156 6.92 13.93 -12.22
C PHE A 156 7.24 15.05 -13.20
N LEU A 157 6.61 16.22 -13.05
CA LEU A 157 6.92 17.41 -13.86
C LEU A 157 8.35 17.89 -13.63
N TYR A 158 8.81 17.90 -12.37
CA TYR A 158 10.19 18.23 -12.04
C TYR A 158 11.18 17.32 -12.77
N PHE A 159 10.92 16.01 -12.79
CA PHE A 159 11.72 15.04 -13.54
C PHE A 159 11.78 15.34 -15.05
N LEU A 160 10.66 15.75 -15.66
CA LEU A 160 10.61 16.12 -17.08
C LEU A 160 11.41 17.39 -17.41
N ILE A 161 11.67 18.24 -16.43
CA ILE A 161 12.41 19.51 -16.57
C ILE A 161 13.91 19.31 -16.28
N LEU A 162 14.32 18.21 -15.63
CA LEU A 162 15.72 17.89 -15.37
C LEU A 162 16.65 17.88 -16.60
N PRO A 163 16.20 17.58 -17.83
CA PRO A 163 17.04 17.78 -19.02
C PRO A 163 17.59 19.20 -19.18
N LEU A 164 16.92 20.23 -18.66
CA LEU A 164 17.43 21.61 -18.65
C LEU A 164 18.63 21.80 -17.70
N LYS A 165 18.82 20.90 -16.73
CA LYS A 165 19.93 20.91 -15.77
C LYS A 165 21.11 20.04 -16.21
N PHE A 166 21.14 19.57 -17.45
CA PHE A 166 22.24 18.74 -17.95
C PHE A 166 23.60 19.43 -17.80
N GLY A 167 24.61 18.66 -17.37
CA GLY A 167 25.94 19.20 -17.08
C GLY A 167 26.12 19.71 -15.65
N GLN A 168 25.03 19.91 -14.88
CA GLN A 168 25.11 20.31 -13.47
C GLN A 168 25.26 19.10 -12.55
N PRO A 169 26.03 19.23 -11.45
CA PRO A 169 26.18 18.16 -10.49
C PRO A 169 24.86 17.84 -9.79
N ILE A 170 24.63 16.56 -9.49
CA ILE A 170 23.48 16.11 -8.72
C ILE A 170 23.77 16.41 -7.24
N GLY A 171 23.26 17.54 -6.74
CA GLY A 171 23.39 17.94 -5.34
C GLY A 171 22.41 17.24 -4.38
N ASP A 172 22.30 17.75 -3.15
CA ASP A 172 21.46 17.19 -2.08
C ASP A 172 19.95 17.15 -2.41
N GLU A 173 19.50 17.94 -3.40
CA GLU A 173 18.15 17.86 -3.99
C GLU A 173 17.83 16.46 -4.54
N GLY A 174 18.86 15.65 -4.84
CA GLY A 174 18.73 14.30 -5.34
C GLY A 174 17.93 13.38 -4.42
N TYR A 175 18.04 13.51 -3.09
CA TYR A 175 17.38 12.59 -2.15
C TYR A 175 15.85 12.57 -2.30
N GLY A 176 15.22 13.74 -2.41
CA GLY A 176 13.78 13.84 -2.64
C GLY A 176 13.36 13.21 -3.96
N LEU A 177 14.19 13.38 -5.00
CA LEU A 177 13.99 12.76 -6.31
C LEU A 177 14.11 11.23 -6.21
N TRP A 178 15.11 10.68 -5.52
CA TRP A 178 15.28 9.23 -5.36
C TRP A 178 14.10 8.57 -4.64
N PHE A 179 13.51 9.24 -3.65
CA PHE A 179 12.34 8.74 -2.91
C PHE A 179 11.00 9.03 -3.58
N ALA A 180 10.94 9.87 -4.61
CA ALA A 180 9.69 10.15 -5.33
C ALA A 180 9.07 8.88 -5.97
N GLY A 181 9.87 7.83 -6.20
CA GLY A 181 9.37 6.49 -6.56
C GLY A 181 8.30 5.94 -5.60
N LEU A 182 8.43 6.24 -4.30
CA LEU A 182 7.45 5.86 -3.27
C LEU A 182 6.09 6.53 -3.50
N LEU A 183 6.08 7.77 -4.01
CA LEU A 183 4.85 8.52 -4.24
C LEU A 183 3.99 7.86 -5.32
N PHE A 184 4.59 7.28 -6.38
CA PHE A 184 3.84 6.53 -7.38
C PHE A 184 3.17 5.29 -6.79
N PHE A 185 3.85 4.60 -5.87
CA PHE A 185 3.26 3.51 -5.12
C PHE A 185 2.12 3.99 -4.21
N SER A 186 2.27 5.13 -3.52
CA SER A 186 1.21 5.71 -2.69
C SER A 186 -0.02 6.07 -3.51
N VAL A 187 0.14 6.68 -4.69
CA VAL A 187 -0.96 6.91 -5.63
C VAL A 187 -1.62 5.58 -5.99
N PHE A 188 -0.85 4.57 -6.38
CA PHE A 188 -1.40 3.25 -6.67
C PHE A 188 -2.22 2.68 -5.51
N LEU A 189 -1.75 2.75 -4.26
CA LEU A 189 -2.52 2.31 -3.08
C LEU A 189 -3.84 3.05 -2.93
N LEU A 190 -3.81 4.38 -3.07
CA LEU A 190 -4.99 5.23 -2.93
C LEU A 190 -6.05 4.96 -4.00
N TYR A 191 -5.67 4.49 -5.19
CA TYR A 191 -6.62 4.18 -6.28
C TYR A 191 -6.98 2.71 -6.40
N ASN A 192 -6.19 1.82 -5.81
CA ASN A 192 -6.34 0.40 -6.01
C ASN A 192 -6.91 -0.33 -4.77
N GLN A 193 -6.38 -1.53 -4.48
CA GLN A 193 -7.06 -2.60 -3.75
C GLN A 193 -7.34 -2.28 -2.27
N ASN A 194 -6.49 -1.48 -1.62
CA ASN A 194 -6.56 -1.17 -0.19
C ASN A 194 -6.83 0.33 0.05
N ASN A 195 -7.72 0.91 -0.76
CA ASN A 195 -8.09 2.32 -0.67
C ASN A 195 -8.91 2.60 0.61
N PRO A 196 -8.47 3.52 1.49
CA PRO A 196 -9.21 3.90 2.70
C PRO A 196 -10.64 4.40 2.42
N VAL A 197 -10.86 5.08 1.30
CA VAL A 197 -12.21 5.53 0.88
C VAL A 197 -13.14 4.34 0.62
N ARG A 198 -12.61 3.24 0.06
CA ARG A 198 -13.39 2.01 -0.15
C ARG A 198 -13.69 1.33 1.18
N PHE A 199 -12.71 1.28 2.08
CA PHE A 199 -12.90 0.76 3.43
C PHE A 199 -14.05 1.50 4.16
N VAL A 200 -14.03 2.83 4.19
CA VAL A 200 -15.12 3.63 4.78
C VAL A 200 -16.47 3.33 4.14
N LYS A 201 -16.52 3.20 2.80
CA LYS A 201 -17.76 2.87 2.10
C LYS A 201 -18.29 1.49 2.49
N ILE A 202 -17.42 0.50 2.68
CA ILE A 202 -17.79 -0.84 3.15
C ILE A 202 -18.29 -0.80 4.60
N MET A 203 -17.66 -0.01 5.47
CA MET A 203 -18.13 0.18 6.84
C MET A 203 -19.54 0.81 6.89
N ARG A 204 -19.85 1.74 5.98
CA ARG A 204 -21.22 2.24 5.82
C ARG A 204 -22.21 1.18 5.35
N LEU A 205 -21.81 0.30 4.43
CA LEU A 205 -22.65 -0.83 4.00
C LEU A 205 -22.91 -1.80 5.14
N TYR A 206 -21.88 -2.05 5.96
CA TYR A 206 -21.99 -2.85 7.18
C TYR A 206 -22.98 -2.24 8.16
N SER A 207 -22.88 -0.94 8.46
CA SER A 207 -23.85 -0.25 9.31
C SER A 207 -25.29 -0.25 8.77
N GLN A 208 -25.47 -0.43 7.46
CA GLN A 208 -26.78 -0.51 6.81
C GLN A 208 -27.31 -1.96 6.75
N GLY A 209 -26.60 -2.94 7.31
CA GLY A 209 -26.99 -4.35 7.23
C GLY A 209 -26.90 -4.95 5.83
N LYS A 210 -26.13 -4.33 4.92
CA LYS A 210 -26.03 -4.76 3.50
C LYS A 210 -24.91 -5.76 3.24
N VAL A 211 -24.09 -6.07 4.24
CA VAL A 211 -23.01 -7.05 4.13
C VAL A 211 -23.58 -8.43 4.41
N ARG A 212 -23.27 -9.40 3.54
CA ARG A 212 -23.70 -10.79 3.68
C ARG A 212 -22.66 -11.58 4.47
N PHE A 213 -23.13 -12.31 5.46
CA PHE A 213 -22.32 -13.18 6.31
C PHE A 213 -22.75 -14.64 6.12
N LYS A 214 -21.85 -15.55 6.49
CA LYS A 214 -22.23 -16.94 6.69
C LYS A 214 -23.15 -17.02 7.91
N GLU A 215 -24.26 -17.75 7.78
CA GLU A 215 -25.15 -18.04 8.92
C GLU A 215 -24.34 -18.67 10.05
N GLU A 216 -24.48 -18.13 11.27
CA GLU A 216 -23.97 -18.77 12.47
C GLU A 216 -24.82 -20.02 12.68
N VAL A 217 -24.23 -21.21 12.54
CA VAL A 217 -24.88 -22.44 12.99
C VAL A 217 -24.88 -22.35 14.52
N GLU A 218 -26.02 -21.96 15.09
CA GLU A 218 -26.26 -22.07 16.53
C GLU A 218 -26.08 -23.55 16.91
N HIS A 219 -25.04 -23.84 17.70
CA HIS A 219 -24.82 -25.12 18.35
C HIS A 219 -25.32 -25.05 19.78
#